data_AF-A0A3E0QAL8-F1
#
_entry.id   AF-A0A3E0QAL8-F1
#
_cell.length_a   1.000
_cell.length_b   1.000
_cell.length_c   1.000
_cell.angle_alpha   90.00
_cell.angle_beta   90.00
_cell.angle_gamma   90.00
#
_symmetry.space_group_name_H-M   'P 1'
#
loop_
_entity.id
_entity.type
_entity.pdbx_description
1 polymer ?
#
loop_
_entity_poly.entity_id
_entity_poly.type
_entity_poly.pdbx_seq_one_letter_code
_entity_poly.pdbx_strand_id
1 'polypeptide(L)' 'MVLPVVNHKDYFAKIGDDHKFPINKFSELAKYLKEKKIVKEFINPSPCSIETLSKAHSLDYINN' A
#
# COMPACT_ATOMS: atom_id res chain seq x y z
N MET A 1 12.60 7.69 18.76
CA MET A 1 11.22 7.46 18.27
C MET A 1 11.29 6.41 17.16
N VAL A 2 10.39 5.43 17.14
CA VAL A 2 10.28 4.45 16.03
C VAL A 2 9.36 5.05 14.98
N LEU A 3 9.77 5.04 13.70
CA LEU A 3 8.95 5.56 12.60
C LEU A 3 7.88 4.52 12.21
N PRO A 4 6.57 4.80 12.37
CA PRO A 4 5.53 3.86 11.97
C PRO A 4 5.34 3.93 10.45
N VAL A 5 5.66 2.83 9.76
CA VAL A 5 5.48 2.75 8.30
C VAL A 5 4.56 1.58 7.98
N VAL A 6 3.45 1.89 7.33
CA VAL A 6 2.50 0.89 6.82
C VAL A 6 2.97 0.40 5.46
N ASN A 7 3.07 -0.92 5.28
CA ASN A 7 3.41 -1.52 4.01
C ASN A 7 2.80 -2.93 3.91
N HIS A 8 2.31 -3.31 2.73
CA HIS A 8 1.76 -4.63 2.46
C HIS A 8 2.40 -5.22 1.19
N LYS A 9 2.59 -6.54 1.16
CA LYS A 9 3.13 -7.24 -0.03
C LYS A 9 2.28 -7.05 -1.29
N ASP A 10 0.97 -6.82 -1.11
CA ASP A 10 0.02 -6.60 -2.20
C ASP A 10 -0.02 -5.14 -2.67
N TYR A 11 0.82 -4.25 -2.14
CA TYR A 11 1.04 -2.92 -2.72
C TYR A 11 1.84 -2.97 -4.04
N PHE A 12 2.13 -4.17 -4.54
CA PHE A 12 2.58 -4.44 -5.90
C PHE A 12 1.37 -4.57 -6.85
N ALA A 13 1.32 -3.72 -7.88
CA ALA A 13 0.28 -3.81 -8.91
C ALA A 13 0.62 -4.93 -9.90
N LYS A 14 -0.24 -5.93 -10.07
CA LYS A 14 -0.05 -7.00 -11.08
C LYS A 14 -0.50 -6.56 -12.48
N ILE A 15 0.03 -5.43 -12.94
CA ILE A 15 -0.16 -4.92 -14.30
C ILE A 15 1.11 -5.25 -15.09
N GLY A 16 0.99 -5.59 -16.38
CA GLY A 16 2.14 -6.03 -17.19
C GLY A 16 3.28 -5.00 -17.24
N ASP A 17 4.51 -5.47 -17.49
CA ASP A 17 5.75 -4.67 -17.39
C ASP A 17 5.83 -3.46 -18.33
N ASP A 18 4.96 -3.37 -19.34
CA ASP A 18 4.92 -2.27 -20.32
C ASP A 18 4.10 -1.05 -19.83
N HIS A 19 3.79 -1.01 -18.54
CA HIS A 19 3.01 0.07 -17.95
C HIS A 19 3.89 1.29 -17.64
N LYS A 20 3.43 2.50 -17.99
CA LYS A 20 4.13 3.78 -17.71
C LYS A 20 4.40 4.04 -16.22
N PHE A 21 3.71 3.34 -15.35
CA PHE A 21 3.79 3.51 -13.91
C PHE A 21 4.79 2.50 -13.33
N PRO A 22 5.77 2.93 -12.52
CA PRO A 22 6.76 2.02 -11.96
C PRO A 22 6.10 1.08 -10.95
N ILE A 23 5.83 -0.14 -11.39
CA ILE A 23 5.04 -1.15 -10.68
C ILE A 23 5.68 -1.52 -9.33
N ASN A 24 7.01 -1.56 -9.29
CA ASN A 24 7.80 -1.96 -8.12
C ASN A 24 8.09 -0.81 -7.13
N LYS A 25 7.58 0.41 -7.37
CA LYS A 25 8.01 1.60 -6.62
C LYS A 25 7.87 1.48 -5.10
N PHE A 26 6.80 0.83 -4.62
CA PHE A 26 6.56 0.67 -3.19
C PHE A 26 7.46 -0.41 -2.58
N SER A 27 7.69 -1.52 -3.29
CA SER A 27 8.61 -2.58 -2.89
C SER A 27 10.05 -2.07 -2.82
N GLU A 28 10.48 -1.29 -3.82
CA GLU A 28 11.83 -0.70 -3.85
C GLU A 28 12.02 0.32 -2.72
N LEU A 29 11.01 1.15 -2.43
CA LEU A 29 11.07 2.07 -1.29
C LEU A 29 11.15 1.31 0.04
N ALA A 30 10.33 0.27 0.22
CA ALA A 30 10.35 -0.54 1.43
C ALA A 30 11.71 -1.24 1.65
N LYS A 31 12.32 -1.73 0.57
CA LYS A 31 13.68 -2.29 0.58
C LYS A 31 14.71 -1.23 0.99
N TYR A 32 14.68 -0.07 0.36
CA TYR A 32 15.60 1.04 0.67
C TYR A 32 15.51 1.47 2.15
N LEU A 33 14.30 1.60 2.70
CA LEU A 33 14.08 1.99 4.10
C LEU A 33 14.66 0.96 5.09
N LYS A 34 14.56 -0.33 4.78
CA LYS A 34 15.18 -1.42 5.57
C LYS A 34 16.71 -1.39 5.48
N GLU A 35 17.25 -1.25 4.27
CA GLU A 35 18.70 -1.19 4.04
C GLU A 35 19.36 -0.01 4.77
N LYS A 36 18.68 1.15 4.77
CA LYS A 36 19.13 2.34 5.52
C LYS A 36 18.85 2.26 7.02
N LYS A 37 18.26 1.16 7.51
CA LYS A 37 17.89 0.94 8.92
C LYS A 37 17.01 2.07 9.49
N ILE A 38 16.21 2.71 8.63
CA ILE A 38 15.26 3.78 9.01
C ILE A 38 14.03 3.17 9.67
N VAL A 39 13.57 2.03 9.14
CA VAL A 39 12.40 1.30 9.63
C VAL A 39 12.85 -0.05 10.17
N LYS A 40 12.49 -0.36 11.42
CA LYS A 40 12.74 -1.67 12.03
C LYS A 40 11.73 -2.72 11.57
N GLU A 41 10.45 -2.34 11.55
CA GLU A 41 9.33 -3.22 11.18
C GLU A 41 8.27 -2.44 10.42
N PHE A 42 7.59 -3.12 9.51
CA PHE A 42 6.46 -2.55 8.78
C PHE A 42 5.16 -2.98 9.45
N ILE A 43 4.20 -2.06 9.52
CA ILE A 43 2.85 -2.30 10.02
C ILE A 43 2.03 -2.89 8.87
N ASN A 44 1.44 -4.07 9.10
CA ASN A 44 0.54 -4.69 8.13
C ASN A 44 -0.86 -4.07 8.25
N PRO A 45 -1.41 -3.44 7.20
CA PRO A 45 -2.74 -2.83 7.25
C PRO A 45 -3.86 -3.88 7.25
N SER A 46 -5.05 -3.45 7.66
CA SER A 46 -6.32 -4.14 7.39
C SER A 46 -7.08 -3.45 6.25
N PRO A 47 -7.99 -4.15 5.55
CA PRO A 47 -8.89 -3.52 4.58
C PRO A 47 -9.73 -2.40 5.21
N CYS A 48 -10.09 -1.41 4.39
CA CYS A 48 -10.98 -0.32 4.79
C CYS A 48 -12.42 -0.83 5.01
N SER A 49 -13.14 -0.30 5.99
CA SER A 49 -14.54 -0.68 6.23
C SER A 49 -15.48 -0.06 5.20
N ILE A 50 -16.60 -0.73 4.92
CA ILE A 50 -17.67 -0.19 4.06
C ILE A 50 -18.19 1.15 4.61
N GLU A 51 -18.31 1.27 5.94
CA GLU A 51 -18.70 2.51 6.62
C GLU A 51 -17.72 3.67 6.32
N THR A 52 -16.43 3.38 6.23
CA THR A 52 -15.44 4.42 5.91
C THR A 52 -15.46 4.74 4.42
N LEU A 53 -15.55 3.72 3.55
CA LEU A 53 -15.64 3.90 2.11
C LEU A 53 -16.88 4.72 1.70
N SER A 54 -18.01 4.51 2.37
CA SER A 54 -19.28 5.20 2.06
C SER A 54 -19.27 6.70 2.39
N LYS A 55 -18.24 7.21 3.07
CA LYS A 55 -18.03 8.65 3.29
C LYS A 55 -17.60 9.38 2.02
N ALA A 56 -17.05 8.68 1.04
CA ALA A 56 -16.55 9.25 -0.22
C ALA A 56 -17.19 8.62 -1.47
N HIS A 57 -17.68 7.39 -1.38
CA HIS A 57 -18.21 6.63 -2.52
C HIS A 57 -19.65 6.17 -2.26
N SER A 58 -20.44 6.01 -3.33
CA SER A 58 -21.78 5.41 -3.22
C SER A 58 -21.68 3.91 -2.90
N LEU A 59 -22.70 3.36 -2.23
CA LEU A 59 -22.77 1.91 -1.97
C LEU A 59 -22.79 1.11 -3.28
N ASP A 60 -23.44 1.62 -4.31
CA ASP A 60 -23.48 0.96 -5.63
C ASP A 60 -22.08 0.86 -6.26
N TYR A 61 -21.22 1.89 -6.12
CA TYR A 61 -19.83 1.84 -6.62
C TYR A 61 -18.94 0.93 -5.77
N ILE A 62 -19.20 0.82 -4.47
CA ILE A 62 -18.40 -0.04 -3.58
C ILE A 62 -18.71 -1.53 -3.83
N ASN A 63 -19.96 -1.85 -4.17
CA ASN A 63 -20.44 -3.24 -4.28
C ASN A 63 -20.35 -3.85 -5.69
N ASN A 64 -20.00 -3.07 -6.72
CA ASN A 64 -19.91 -3.50 -8.13
C ASN A 64 -18.52 -3.22 -8.72
#